data_AF-A0A957N8Q9-F1
#
_entry.id   AF-A0A957N8Q9-F1
#
_cell.length_a   1.000
_cell.length_b   1.000
_cell.length_c   1.000
_cell.angle_alpha   90.00
_cell.angle_beta   90.00
_cell.angle_gamma   90.00
#
_symmetry.space_group_name_H-M   'P 1'
#
loop_
_entity.id
_entity.type
_entity.pdbx_description
1 polymer ?
#
loop_
_entity_poly.entity_id
_entity_poly.type
_entity_poly.pdbx_seq_one_letter_code
_entity_poly.pdbx_strand_id
1 'polypeptide(L)' 'MMSSTSAATPFMPAARVQSFGPTVFAEFTALAIEHDAVNLGQGFPNFPAPDFIKEAAATAITGDLNQYARAAGHPRLVN' A
#
# COMPACT_ATOMS: atom_id res chain seq x y z
N MET A 1 -41.50 20.95 -15.45
CA MET A 1 -41.30 19.55 -15.88
C MET A 1 -39.87 19.16 -15.53
N MET A 2 -39.72 18.16 -14.68
CA MET A 2 -38.45 17.79 -14.02
C MET A 2 -37.54 17.07 -15.02
N SER A 3 -36.30 17.55 -15.14
CA SER A 3 -35.26 16.94 -15.98
C SER A 3 -34.69 15.71 -15.26
N SER A 4 -34.84 14.54 -15.86
CA SER A 4 -34.38 13.26 -15.31
C SER A 4 -32.88 13.07 -15.59
N THR A 5 -32.07 13.01 -14.53
CA THR A 5 -30.64 12.67 -14.60
C THR A 5 -30.48 11.18 -14.92
N SER A 6 -29.83 10.85 -16.04
CA SER A 6 -29.46 9.46 -16.36
C SER A 6 -28.44 8.95 -15.34
N ALA A 7 -28.77 7.88 -14.63
CA ALA A 7 -27.82 7.22 -13.74
C ALA A 7 -26.65 6.63 -14.55
N ALA A 8 -25.42 6.84 -14.08
CA ALA A 8 -24.22 6.28 -14.70
C ALA A 8 -24.17 4.76 -14.50
N THR A 9 -23.69 4.02 -15.51
CA THR A 9 -23.50 2.57 -15.43
C THR A 9 -22.51 2.22 -14.32
N PRO A 10 -22.82 1.25 -13.43
CA PRO A 10 -21.91 0.85 -12.37
C PRO A 10 -20.60 0.28 -12.94
N PHE A 11 -19.49 0.60 -12.28
CA PHE A 11 -18.17 0.06 -12.63
C PHE A 11 -18.16 -1.45 -12.46
N MET A 12 -17.81 -2.18 -13.53
CA MET A 12 -17.65 -3.62 -13.51
C MET A 12 -16.19 -4.00 -13.75
N PRO A 13 -15.51 -4.61 -12.76
CA PRO A 13 -14.16 -5.13 -12.95
C PRO A 13 -14.09 -6.19 -14.04
N ALA A 14 -12.92 -6.38 -14.63
CA ALA A 14 -12.69 -7.48 -15.57
C ALA A 14 -12.96 -8.85 -14.89
N ALA A 15 -13.51 -9.81 -15.63
CA ALA A 15 -13.92 -11.12 -15.11
C ALA A 15 -12.83 -11.82 -14.27
N ARG A 16 -11.55 -11.69 -14.65
CA ARG A 16 -10.41 -12.30 -13.94
C ARG A 16 -10.20 -11.82 -12.50
N VAL A 17 -10.72 -10.65 -12.14
CA VAL A 17 -10.58 -10.04 -10.81
C VAL A 17 -11.93 -9.80 -10.14
N GLN A 18 -13.04 -10.18 -10.79
CA GLN A 18 -14.38 -9.92 -10.28
C GLN A 18 -14.66 -10.66 -8.96
N SER A 19 -13.97 -11.77 -8.71
CA SER A 19 -14.07 -12.56 -7.47
C SER A 19 -13.14 -12.09 -6.35
N PHE A 20 -12.27 -11.11 -6.58
CA PHE A 20 -11.34 -10.65 -5.55
C PHE A 20 -12.09 -9.84 -4.48
N GLY A 21 -11.93 -10.25 -3.23
CA GLY A 21 -12.43 -9.54 -2.05
C GLY A 21 -11.28 -9.04 -1.16
N PRO A 22 -11.60 -8.52 0.03
CA PRO A 22 -10.61 -8.23 1.05
C PRO A 22 -9.74 -9.45 1.36
N THR A 23 -8.47 -9.21 1.71
CA THR A 23 -7.60 -10.29 2.17
C THR A 23 -7.86 -10.56 3.65
N VAL A 24 -7.53 -11.78 4.10
CA VAL A 24 -7.61 -12.14 5.53
C VAL A 24 -6.83 -11.17 6.42
N PHE A 25 -5.70 -10.64 5.94
CA PHE A 25 -4.91 -9.65 6.68
C PHE A 25 -5.64 -8.31 6.85
N ALA A 26 -6.36 -7.87 5.82
CA ALA A 26 -7.16 -6.65 5.88
C ALA A 26 -8.33 -6.82 6.85
N GLU A 27 -9.05 -7.96 6.78
CA GLU A 27 -10.18 -8.25 7.66
C GLU A 27 -9.75 -8.37 9.13
N PHE A 28 -8.72 -9.16 9.42
CA PHE A 28 -8.27 -9.36 10.81
C PHE A 28 -7.60 -8.12 11.40
N THR A 29 -6.95 -7.28 10.59
CA THR A 29 -6.43 -5.99 11.07
C THR A 29 -7.57 -5.08 11.53
N ALA A 30 -8.67 -5.00 10.76
CA ALA A 30 -9.83 -4.20 11.13
C ALA A 30 -10.49 -4.72 12.42
N LEU A 31 -10.68 -6.04 12.53
CA LEU A 31 -11.23 -6.68 13.73
C LEU A 31 -10.35 -6.47 14.97
N ALA A 32 -9.03 -6.54 14.82
CA ALA A 32 -8.12 -6.29 15.94
C ALA A 32 -8.24 -4.85 16.48
N ILE A 33 -8.42 -3.87 15.59
CA ILE A 33 -8.65 -2.47 15.96
C ILE A 33 -10.03 -2.30 16.63
N GLU A 34 -11.08 -2.88 16.05
CA GLU A 34 -12.45 -2.81 16.57
C GLU A 34 -12.57 -3.35 17.99
N HIS A 35 -11.82 -4.41 18.30
CA HIS A 35 -11.86 -5.09 19.59
C HIS A 35 -10.72 -4.74 20.54
N ASP A 36 -9.89 -3.74 20.21
CA ASP A 36 -8.69 -3.38 20.98
C ASP A 36 -7.80 -4.60 21.32
N ALA A 37 -7.68 -5.51 20.34
CA ALA A 37 -6.96 -6.77 20.50
C ALA A 37 -5.47 -6.60 20.18
N VAL A 38 -4.63 -7.36 20.88
CA VAL A 38 -3.20 -7.46 20.55
C VAL A 38 -3.03 -8.21 19.22
N ASN A 39 -2.51 -7.52 18.20
CA ASN A 39 -2.33 -8.09 16.87
C ASN A 39 -0.96 -8.78 16.73
N LEU A 40 -0.94 -10.11 16.85
CA LEU A 40 0.23 -10.95 16.58
C LEU A 40 0.23 -11.57 15.18
N GLY A 41 -0.77 -11.23 14.34
CA GLY A 41 -0.91 -11.76 12.97
C GLY A 41 -0.22 -10.91 11.91
N GLN A 42 0.11 -9.66 12.20
CA GLN A 42 0.82 -8.78 11.28
C GLN A 42 2.32 -9.14 11.18
N GLY A 43 2.79 -9.35 9.96
CA GLY A 43 4.18 -9.75 9.67
C GLY A 43 5.18 -8.60 9.54
N PHE A 44 4.89 -7.41 10.07
CA PHE A 44 5.82 -6.28 10.06
C PHE A 44 6.29 -5.90 11.49
N PRO A 45 7.52 -5.38 11.65
CA PRO A 45 8.02 -4.96 12.96
C PRO A 45 7.16 -3.87 13.61
N ASN A 46 6.89 -4.01 14.91
CA ASN A 46 6.28 -2.96 15.75
C ASN A 46 7.33 -2.12 16.49
N PHE A 47 8.57 -2.11 16.01
CA PHE A 47 9.71 -1.39 16.57
C PHE A 47 10.43 -0.57 15.49
N PRO A 48 11.27 0.41 15.87
CA PRO A 48 11.93 1.29 14.90
C PRO A 48 12.87 0.54 13.94
N ALA A 49 12.94 1.02 12.70
CA ALA A 49 13.99 0.59 11.76
C ALA A 49 15.39 1.05 12.24
N PRO A 50 16.47 0.33 11.86
CA PRO A 50 17.84 0.74 12.18
C PRO A 50 18.18 2.16 11.70
N ASP A 51 18.97 2.90 12.49
CA ASP A 51 19.27 4.32 12.23
C ASP A 51 19.92 4.56 10.87
N PHE A 52 20.88 3.73 10.47
CA PHE A 52 21.56 3.85 9.18
C PHE A 52 20.61 3.75 7.98
N ILE A 53 19.49 3.00 8.10
CA ILE A 53 18.47 2.90 7.04
C ILE A 53 17.70 4.22 6.95
N LYS A 54 17.30 4.79 8.09
CA LYS A 54 16.59 6.07 8.15
C LYS A 54 17.45 7.21 7.59
N GLU A 55 18.73 7.24 7.96
CA GLU A 55 19.70 8.23 7.49
C GLU A 55 19.96 8.12 5.98
N ALA A 56 20.11 6.89 5.45
CA ALA A 56 20.27 6.67 4.02
C ALA A 56 19.05 7.14 3.21
N ALA A 57 17.84 6.85 3.69
CA ALA A 57 16.60 7.32 3.08
C ALA A 57 16.49 8.86 3.11
N ALA A 58 16.78 9.48 4.25
CA ALA A 58 16.76 10.94 4.39
C ALA A 58 17.77 11.60 3.45
N THR A 59 19.00 11.09 3.39
CA THR A 59 20.06 11.59 2.51
C THR A 59 19.66 11.52 1.04
N ALA A 60 19.05 10.41 0.61
CA ALA A 60 18.59 10.25 -0.77
C ALA A 60 17.51 11.27 -1.15
N ILE A 61 16.56 11.52 -0.25
CA ILE A 61 15.49 12.52 -0.44
C ILE A 61 16.08 13.92 -0.54
N THR A 62 16.95 14.30 0.41
CA THR A 62 17.58 15.64 0.44
C THR A 62 18.59 15.86 -0.67
N GLY A 63 19.13 14.78 -1.24
CA GLY A 63 20.04 14.81 -2.39
C GLY A 63 19.34 14.84 -3.75
N ASP A 64 18.03 15.07 -3.78
CA ASP A 64 17.19 15.13 -4.99
C ASP A 64 17.25 13.88 -5.89
N LEU A 65 17.50 12.70 -5.29
CA LEU A 65 17.48 11.40 -5.98
C LEU A 65 16.05 10.87 -6.17
N ASN A 66 15.14 11.73 -6.64
CA ASN A 66 13.70 11.51 -6.68
C ASN A 66 13.17 11.17 -8.09
N GLN A 67 14.07 11.11 -9.08
CA GLN A 67 13.72 10.77 -10.47
C GLN A 67 13.69 9.26 -10.69
N TYR A 68 13.08 8.86 -11.81
CA TYR A 68 13.00 7.46 -12.19
C TYR A 68 14.37 6.77 -12.16
N ALA A 69 14.41 5.60 -11.50
CA ALA A 69 15.50 4.66 -11.62
C ALA A 69 15.39 3.87 -12.95
N ARG A 70 16.42 3.08 -13.25
CA ARG A 70 16.39 2.10 -14.35
C ARG A 70 15.28 1.06 -14.10
N ALA A 71 14.62 0.60 -15.17
CA ALA A 71 13.51 -0.36 -15.11
C ALA A 71 13.83 -1.64 -14.33
N ALA A 72 15.05 -2.16 -14.45
CA ALA A 72 15.51 -3.36 -13.75
C ALA A 72 16.07 -3.08 -12.33
N GLY A 73 15.70 -1.96 -11.72
CA GLY A 73 16.20 -1.53 -10.42
C GLY A 73 17.40 -0.57 -10.51
N HIS A 74 17.57 0.20 -9.43
CA HIS A 74 18.64 1.19 -9.31
C HIS A 74 20.02 0.50 -9.30
N PRO A 75 21.00 0.92 -10.12
CA PRO A 75 22.28 0.21 -10.24
C PRO A 75 23.01 -0.05 -8.91
N ARG A 76 22.96 0.88 -7.96
CA ARG A 76 23.57 0.69 -6.62
C ARG A 76 22.90 -0.39 -5.75
N LEU A 77 21.73 -0.91 -6.13
CA LEU A 77 20.97 -1.91 -5.38
C LEU A 77 20.99 -3.29 -6.02
N VAL A 78 21.33 -3.39 -7.31
CA VAL A 78 21.22 -4.63 -8.10
C VAL A 78 22.56 -5.11 -8.67
N ASN A 79 23.64 -4.37 -8.43
CA ASN A 79 25.00 -4.73 -8.81
C ASN A 79 25.69 -5.54 -7.72
#